data_AF-A0A2G2GCA6-F1
#
_entry.id   AF-A0A2G2GCA6-F1
#
_cell.length_a   1.000
_cell.length_b   1.000
_cell.length_c   1.000
_cell.angle_alpha   90.00
_cell.angle_beta   90.00
_cell.angle_gamma   90.00
#
_symmetry.space_group_name_H-M   'P 1'
#
loop_
_entity.id
_entity.type
_entity.pdbx_description
1 polymer ?
#
loop_
_entity_poly.entity_id
_entity_poly.type
_entity_poly.pdbx_seq_one_letter_code
_entity_poly.pdbx_strand_id
1 'polypeptide(L)'
;MRNANCEYEQNRARIKLKIGFLTMCIFMNVTSLAVSQVVVDAHENSSQLNIEQRQFTKQNGNLVLKAQNQMAEDNYEKAIPILETTLSSKELNNYEQGVVYQLLGSSYYEINDYDKAIHAFEMAIQSGGLRKKEASTLRINIAQLLIASDRFEQGALMLEDRHRQGGALRPSHIEMLWQAWSQAEQYDKALPWAKKWFAAAKTKERKHYDLMNFLYHTLSMTDEQADILKQMINRWPEDKTLWEAWAAVLTNGGQVQEPF
;
A
#
# COMPACT_ATOMS: atom_id res chain seq x y z
N MET A 1 -21.98 0.11 31.29
CA MET A 1 -22.03 0.04 29.80
C MET A 1 -21.62 1.33 29.09
N ARG A 2 -21.64 2.54 29.71
CA ARG A 2 -21.17 3.79 29.05
C ARG A 2 -19.65 3.98 28.94
N ASN A 3 -18.84 3.30 29.76
CA ASN A 3 -17.38 3.53 29.78
C ASN A 3 -16.62 2.81 28.64
N ALA A 4 -17.06 1.63 28.20
CA ALA A 4 -16.37 0.86 27.15
C ALA A 4 -16.43 1.54 25.76
N ASN A 5 -17.54 2.20 25.43
CA ASN A 5 -17.66 2.96 24.17
C ASN A 5 -16.76 4.22 24.14
N CYS A 6 -16.51 4.84 25.29
CA CYS A 6 -15.66 6.01 25.38
C CYS A 6 -14.17 5.64 25.19
N GLU A 7 -13.78 4.49 25.71
CA GLU A 7 -12.41 3.95 25.59
C GLU A 7 -12.13 3.40 24.18
N TYR A 8 -13.14 2.81 23.52
CA TYR A 8 -13.07 2.39 22.11
C TYR A 8 -12.88 3.58 21.15
N GLU A 9 -13.66 4.66 21.31
CA GLU A 9 -13.53 5.86 20.48
C GLU A 9 -12.23 6.64 20.74
N GLN A 10 -11.75 6.69 21.99
CA GLN A 10 -10.45 7.28 22.33
C GLN A 10 -9.27 6.49 21.74
N ASN A 11 -9.36 5.15 21.72
CA ASN A 11 -8.35 4.31 21.08
C ASN A 11 -8.39 4.43 19.54
N ARG A 12 -9.59 4.55 18.94
CA ARG A 12 -9.78 4.83 17.51
C ARG A 12 -9.17 6.18 17.11
N ALA A 13 -9.35 7.22 17.92
CA ALA A 13 -8.75 8.54 17.70
C ALA A 13 -7.22 8.54 17.86
N ARG A 14 -6.68 7.81 18.84
CA ARG A 14 -5.22 7.67 19.05
C ARG A 14 -4.53 6.88 17.94
N ILE A 15 -5.20 5.88 17.36
CA ILE A 15 -4.70 5.12 16.20
C ILE A 15 -4.67 6.01 14.95
N LYS A 16 -5.74 6.79 14.69
CA LYS A 16 -5.76 7.78 13.59
C LYS A 16 -4.65 8.83 13.72
N LEU A 17 -4.36 9.29 14.94
CA LEU A 17 -3.31 10.30 15.20
C LEU A 17 -1.88 9.75 15.03
N LYS A 18 -1.65 8.45 15.29
CA LYS A 18 -0.34 7.80 15.06
C LYS A 18 -0.11 7.43 13.61
N ILE A 19 -1.15 7.09 12.86
CA ILE A 19 -1.06 6.82 11.41
C ILE A 19 -0.76 8.11 10.64
N GLY A 20 -1.31 9.26 11.08
CA GLY A 20 -1.04 10.56 10.48
C GLY A 20 0.39 11.10 10.62
N PHE A 21 1.26 10.46 11.43
CA PHE A 21 2.65 10.89 11.61
C PHE A 21 3.69 9.97 10.95
N LEU A 22 3.26 8.86 10.32
CA LEU A 22 4.16 7.91 9.66
C LEU A 22 4.14 8.02 8.12
N THR A 23 3.57 9.08 7.57
CA THR A 23 3.40 9.30 6.12
C THR A 23 4.33 10.37 5.53
N MET A 24 5.35 10.83 6.26
CA MET A 24 6.22 11.94 5.80
C MET A 24 7.58 11.50 5.21
N CYS A 25 7.84 10.22 4.96
CA CYS A 25 9.18 9.78 4.49
C CYS A 25 9.21 8.73 3.36
N ILE A 26 8.13 8.46 2.62
CA ILE A 26 8.15 7.38 1.60
C ILE A 26 8.48 7.84 0.17
N PHE A 27 8.50 9.15 -0.14
CA PHE A 27 8.82 9.63 -1.50
C PHE A 27 10.00 10.61 -1.64
N MET A 28 10.91 10.69 -0.66
CA MET A 28 12.24 11.26 -0.92
C MET A 28 13.18 10.17 -1.47
N ASN A 29 13.14 9.96 -2.79
CA ASN A 29 14.29 9.55 -3.62
C ASN A 29 13.88 9.43 -5.09
N VAL A 30 13.55 10.55 -5.73
CA VAL A 30 13.70 10.69 -7.17
C VAL A 30 14.28 12.08 -7.47
N THR A 31 15.44 12.38 -6.90
CA THR A 31 16.29 13.46 -7.39
C THR A 31 17.68 12.92 -7.63
N SER A 32 18.12 13.04 -8.87
CA SER A 32 19.49 12.81 -9.34
C SER A 32 20.01 11.37 -9.30
N LEU A 33 20.01 10.71 -10.47
CA LEU A 33 21.14 9.93 -11.02
C LEU A 33 20.64 9.07 -12.19
N ALA A 34 20.74 9.60 -13.39
CA ALA A 34 20.73 8.78 -14.61
C ALA A 34 21.75 9.32 -15.61
N VAL A 35 23.00 9.45 -15.16
CA VAL A 35 24.16 9.35 -16.05
C VAL A 35 25.12 8.36 -15.39
N SER A 36 25.39 7.27 -16.11
CA SER A 36 26.39 6.23 -15.83
C SER A 36 26.08 5.25 -14.68
N GLN A 37 25.55 4.08 -15.04
CA GLN A 37 26.27 2.81 -14.89
C GLN A 37 25.53 1.66 -15.62
N VAL A 38 26.12 1.26 -16.73
CA VAL A 38 25.94 -0.06 -17.37
C VAL A 38 26.90 -0.99 -16.65
N VAL A 39 26.45 -2.16 -16.16
CA VAL A 39 27.10 -3.49 -16.24
C VAL A 39 26.18 -4.55 -15.59
N VAL A 40 25.59 -5.40 -16.46
CA VAL A 40 25.41 -6.87 -16.42
C VAL A 40 24.70 -7.52 -15.21
N ASP A 41 23.47 -8.06 -15.40
CA ASP A 41 23.28 -9.49 -15.72
C ASP A 41 21.80 -9.91 -15.96
N ALA A 42 21.67 -11.01 -16.72
CA ALA A 42 20.52 -11.92 -16.93
C ALA A 42 19.38 -11.55 -17.91
N HIS A 43 19.31 -12.38 -18.95
CA HIS A 43 18.30 -12.49 -20.00
C HIS A 43 16.85 -12.43 -19.51
N GLU A 44 16.12 -11.41 -19.94
CA GLU A 44 14.71 -11.56 -20.30
C GLU A 44 14.43 -10.66 -21.49
N ASN A 45 13.78 -11.25 -22.50
CA ASN A 45 13.41 -10.66 -23.77
C ASN A 45 12.37 -9.55 -23.54
N SER A 46 12.82 -8.43 -22.97
CA SER A 46 12.04 -7.21 -22.87
C SER A 46 12.12 -6.55 -24.23
N SER A 47 11.01 -6.66 -24.96
CA SER A 47 10.70 -5.86 -26.15
C SER A 47 11.41 -4.51 -26.07
N GLN A 48 12.39 -4.33 -26.94
CA GLN A 48 13.11 -3.07 -27.13
C GLN A 48 12.08 -2.00 -27.51
N LEU A 49 11.48 -1.36 -26.50
CA LEU A 49 10.91 -0.03 -26.67
C LEU A 49 12.09 0.81 -27.17
N ASN A 50 11.99 1.21 -28.43
CA ASN A 50 13.06 1.87 -29.16
C ASN A 50 13.60 3.02 -28.31
N ILE A 51 14.88 2.95 -27.91
CA ILE A 51 15.50 3.92 -26.99
C ILE A 51 15.43 5.33 -27.59
N GLU A 52 15.39 5.43 -28.92
CA GLU A 52 15.21 6.68 -29.68
C GLU A 52 13.89 7.42 -29.37
N GLN A 53 12.84 6.73 -28.92
CA GLN A 53 11.54 7.34 -28.60
C GLN A 53 11.41 7.77 -27.14
N ARG A 54 12.45 7.58 -26.31
CA ARG A 54 12.47 7.97 -24.89
C ARG A 54 13.14 9.32 -24.64
N GLN A 55 12.99 10.23 -25.59
CA GLN A 55 13.46 11.60 -25.49
C GLN A 55 12.31 12.55 -25.75
N PHE A 56 12.30 13.65 -25.02
CA PHE A 56 11.39 14.74 -25.30
C PHE A 56 11.83 15.50 -26.55
N THR A 57 10.87 15.95 -27.35
CA THR A 57 11.16 16.99 -28.34
C THR A 57 11.60 18.27 -27.61
N LYS A 58 12.35 19.15 -28.29
CA LYS A 58 12.78 20.44 -27.67
C LYS A 58 11.59 21.24 -27.15
N GLN A 59 10.49 21.27 -27.90
CA GLN A 59 9.28 22.00 -27.53
C GLN A 59 8.61 21.39 -26.29
N ASN A 60 8.34 20.09 -26.32
CA ASN A 60 7.68 19.40 -25.21
C ASN A 60 8.56 19.40 -23.94
N GLY A 61 9.87 19.22 -24.12
CA GLY A 61 10.85 19.25 -23.03
C GLY A 61 10.89 20.60 -22.30
N ASN A 62 10.76 21.72 -23.01
CA ASN A 62 10.72 23.04 -22.38
C ASN A 62 9.47 23.24 -21.50
N LEU A 63 8.30 22.75 -21.94
CA LEU A 63 7.07 22.84 -21.14
C LEU A 63 7.16 21.97 -19.88
N VAL A 64 7.65 20.74 -20.03
CA VAL A 64 7.86 19.84 -18.90
C VAL A 64 8.89 20.40 -17.91
N LEU A 65 10.00 20.95 -18.39
CA LEU A 65 10.99 21.61 -17.54
C LEU A 65 10.38 22.78 -16.76
N LYS A 66 9.53 23.59 -17.41
CA LYS A 66 8.83 24.69 -16.75
C LYS A 66 7.92 24.18 -15.63
N ALA A 67 7.17 23.09 -15.85
CA ALA A 67 6.35 22.47 -14.81
C ALA A 67 7.21 21.90 -13.67
N GLN A 68 8.30 21.20 -14.00
CA GLN A 68 9.24 20.66 -13.00
C GLN A 68 9.87 21.75 -12.13
N ASN A 69 10.20 22.92 -12.70
CA ASN A 69 10.68 24.05 -11.91
C ASN A 69 9.62 24.56 -10.92
N GLN A 70 8.34 24.59 -11.31
CA GLN A 70 7.26 24.91 -10.37
C GLN A 70 7.16 23.85 -9.26
N MET A 71 7.22 22.56 -9.60
CA MET A 71 7.19 21.46 -8.62
C MET A 71 8.40 21.52 -7.66
N ALA A 72 9.59 21.86 -8.14
CA ALA A 72 10.80 21.99 -7.32
C ALA A 72 10.73 23.16 -6.33
N GLU A 73 9.84 24.13 -6.58
CA GLU A 73 9.53 25.24 -5.68
C GLU A 73 8.24 24.97 -4.85
N ASP A 74 7.77 23.71 -4.82
CA ASP A 74 6.52 23.28 -4.19
C ASP A 74 5.25 24.00 -4.70
N ASN A 75 5.33 24.63 -5.88
CA ASN A 75 4.23 25.31 -6.55
C ASN A 75 3.41 24.32 -7.41
N TYR A 76 2.90 23.24 -6.82
CA TYR A 76 2.21 22.17 -7.55
C TYR A 76 0.94 22.65 -8.27
N GLU A 77 0.18 23.57 -7.68
CA GLU A 77 -0.99 24.19 -8.29
C GLU A 77 -0.65 24.99 -9.56
N LYS A 78 0.57 25.52 -9.66
CA LYS A 78 1.06 26.21 -10.87
C LYS A 78 1.63 25.23 -11.89
N ALA A 79 2.15 24.08 -11.45
CA ALA A 79 2.66 23.04 -12.34
C ALA A 79 1.53 22.33 -13.11
N ILE A 80 0.41 22.04 -12.44
CA ILE A 80 -0.75 21.34 -13.00
C ILE A 80 -1.24 21.93 -14.34
N PRO A 81 -1.59 23.23 -14.46
CA PRO A 81 -2.08 23.77 -15.73
C PRO A 81 -1.04 23.72 -16.85
N ILE A 82 0.26 23.76 -16.53
CA ILE A 82 1.34 23.60 -17.51
C ILE A 82 1.36 22.16 -18.05
N LEU A 83 1.23 21.17 -17.17
CA LEU A 83 1.18 19.75 -17.52
C LEU A 83 -0.09 19.42 -18.34
N GLU A 84 -1.26 19.93 -17.94
CA GLU A 84 -2.52 19.78 -18.67
C GLU A 84 -2.44 20.39 -20.08
N THR A 85 -1.84 21.59 -20.19
CA THR A 85 -1.59 22.23 -21.50
C THR A 85 -0.65 21.39 -22.35
N THR A 86 0.37 20.78 -21.74
CA THR A 86 1.32 19.91 -22.43
C THR A 86 0.62 18.68 -23.00
N LEU A 87 -0.28 18.05 -22.23
CA LEU A 87 -1.10 16.90 -22.67
C LEU A 87 -2.08 17.26 -23.81
N SER A 88 -2.49 18.52 -23.90
CA SER A 88 -3.37 19.00 -24.97
C SER A 88 -2.65 19.20 -26.31
N SER A 89 -1.31 19.08 -26.35
CA SER A 89 -0.52 19.12 -27.58
C SER A 89 -0.67 17.82 -28.37
N LYS A 90 -0.96 17.91 -29.67
CA LYS A 90 -1.12 16.74 -30.57
C LYS A 90 0.20 16.02 -30.90
N GLU A 91 1.33 16.49 -30.37
CA GLU A 91 2.67 16.03 -30.76
C GLU A 91 3.36 15.14 -29.72
N LEU A 92 2.69 14.79 -28.61
CA LEU A 92 3.31 13.91 -27.61
C LEU A 92 3.29 12.46 -28.07
N ASN A 93 4.46 11.82 -28.08
CA ASN A 93 4.54 10.38 -28.21
C ASN A 93 4.15 9.67 -26.89
N ASN A 94 3.93 8.35 -26.96
CA ASN A 94 3.49 7.54 -25.81
C ASN A 94 4.39 7.69 -24.57
N TYR A 95 5.71 7.80 -24.75
CA TYR A 95 6.65 8.00 -23.65
C TYR A 95 6.49 9.38 -23.02
N GLU A 96 6.46 10.44 -23.83
CA GLU A 96 6.26 11.80 -23.35
C GLU A 96 4.92 11.93 -22.60
N GLN A 97 3.83 11.38 -23.16
CA GLN A 97 2.53 11.32 -22.48
C GLN A 97 2.63 10.63 -21.12
N GLY A 98 3.30 9.48 -21.07
CA GLY A 98 3.50 8.72 -19.84
C GLY A 98 4.21 9.53 -18.76
N VAL A 99 5.29 10.24 -19.13
CA VAL A 99 6.04 11.10 -18.21
C VAL A 99 5.21 12.29 -17.74
N VAL A 100 4.49 12.97 -18.64
CA VAL A 100 3.66 14.12 -18.28
C VAL A 100 2.54 13.71 -17.32
N TYR A 101 1.88 12.57 -17.58
CA TYR A 101 0.88 12.03 -16.67
C TYR A 101 1.46 11.61 -15.30
N GLN A 102 2.70 11.09 -15.25
CA GLN A 102 3.37 10.82 -13.97
C GLN A 102 3.61 12.10 -13.17
N LEU A 103 4.10 13.17 -13.81
CA LEU A 103 4.29 14.47 -13.16
C LEU A 103 2.97 15.07 -12.69
N LEU A 104 1.92 14.91 -13.49
CA LEU A 104 0.58 15.38 -13.14
C LEU A 104 0.02 14.63 -11.94
N GLY A 105 0.15 13.30 -11.91
CA GLY A 105 -0.25 12.48 -10.78
C GLY A 105 0.50 12.82 -9.50
N SER A 106 1.82 13.05 -9.61
CA SER A 106 2.63 13.54 -8.48
C SER A 106 2.18 14.92 -8.00
N SER A 107 1.89 15.84 -8.92
CA SER A 107 1.44 17.19 -8.54
C SER A 107 0.09 17.16 -7.81
N TYR A 108 -0.86 16.33 -8.28
CA TYR A 108 -2.13 16.14 -7.58
C TYR A 108 -1.98 15.46 -6.22
N TYR A 109 -1.04 14.51 -6.11
CA TYR A 109 -0.74 13.85 -4.84
C TYR A 109 -0.27 14.86 -3.77
N GLU A 110 0.66 15.76 -4.13
CA GLU A 110 1.23 16.74 -3.20
C GLU A 110 0.19 17.77 -2.70
N ILE A 111 -0.85 18.07 -3.51
CA ILE A 111 -1.97 18.91 -3.08
C ILE A 111 -3.14 18.11 -2.47
N ASN A 112 -2.91 16.82 -2.16
CA ASN A 112 -3.87 15.88 -1.57
C ASN A 112 -5.13 15.61 -2.42
N ASP A 113 -5.08 15.85 -3.73
CA ASP A 113 -6.13 15.45 -4.68
C ASP A 113 -5.88 14.00 -5.15
N TYR A 114 -6.12 13.05 -4.25
CA TYR A 114 -5.79 11.65 -4.48
C TYR A 114 -6.55 11.01 -5.63
N ASP A 115 -7.78 11.48 -5.92
CA ASP A 115 -8.59 10.97 -7.03
C ASP A 115 -7.98 11.33 -8.37
N LYS A 116 -7.60 12.60 -8.56
CA LYS A 116 -6.91 13.02 -9.79
C LYS A 116 -5.50 12.44 -9.88
N ALA A 117 -4.81 12.28 -8.75
CA ALA A 117 -3.51 11.64 -8.71
C ALA A 117 -3.56 10.19 -9.22
N ILE A 118 -4.50 9.38 -8.72
CA ILE A 118 -4.73 8.01 -9.19
C ILE A 118 -5.06 8.01 -10.67
N HIS A 119 -6.00 8.83 -11.10
CA HIS A 119 -6.41 8.89 -12.51
C HIS A 119 -5.22 9.23 -13.43
N ALA A 120 -4.41 10.24 -13.08
CA ALA A 120 -3.25 10.60 -13.86
C ALA A 120 -2.21 9.46 -13.91
N PHE A 121 -1.96 8.76 -12.80
CA PHE A 121 -1.08 7.60 -12.80
C PHE A 121 -1.61 6.43 -13.64
N GLU A 122 -2.92 6.20 -13.67
CA GLU A 122 -3.54 5.22 -14.57
C GLU A 122 -3.36 5.61 -16.03
N MET A 123 -3.57 6.88 -16.37
CA MET A 123 -3.34 7.42 -17.71
C MET A 123 -1.87 7.29 -18.14
N ALA A 124 -0.91 7.48 -17.23
CA ALA A 124 0.49 7.22 -17.51
C ALA A 124 0.77 5.76 -17.90
N ILE A 125 0.10 4.79 -17.27
CA ILE A 125 0.20 3.37 -17.65
C ILE A 125 -0.45 3.15 -19.02
N GLN A 126 -1.63 3.73 -19.23
CA GLN A 126 -2.42 3.56 -20.47
C GLN A 126 -1.76 4.18 -21.69
N SER A 127 -0.89 5.19 -21.52
CA SER A 127 -0.14 5.79 -22.64
C SER A 127 0.72 4.78 -23.40
N GLY A 128 1.06 3.64 -22.79
CA GLY A 128 1.91 2.62 -23.39
C GLY A 128 3.40 3.00 -23.49
N GLY A 129 3.79 4.14 -22.92
CA GLY A 129 5.17 4.64 -22.95
C GLY A 129 6.10 4.06 -21.88
N LEU A 130 5.54 3.49 -20.81
CA LEU A 130 6.26 2.97 -19.65
C LEU A 130 6.80 1.55 -19.91
N ARG A 131 8.01 1.25 -19.41
CA ARG A 131 8.52 -0.13 -19.38
C ARG A 131 7.67 -0.95 -18.42
N LYS A 132 7.64 -2.27 -18.60
CA LYS A 132 6.93 -3.20 -17.70
C LYS A 132 7.25 -2.94 -16.22
N LYS A 133 8.53 -2.73 -15.88
CA LYS A 133 8.97 -2.44 -14.51
C LYS A 133 8.46 -1.08 -14.00
N GLU A 134 8.50 -0.03 -14.84
CA GLU A 134 8.02 1.32 -14.51
C GLU A 134 6.50 1.29 -14.25
N ALA A 135 5.73 0.70 -15.16
CA ALA A 135 4.28 0.53 -15.01
C ALA A 135 3.93 -0.35 -13.80
N SER A 136 4.71 -1.39 -13.52
CA SER A 136 4.52 -2.22 -12.33
C SER A 136 4.74 -1.40 -11.06
N THR A 137 5.85 -0.65 -10.94
CA THR A 137 6.09 0.27 -9.81
C THR A 137 4.95 1.26 -9.64
N LEU A 138 4.49 1.87 -10.74
CA LEU A 138 3.40 2.85 -10.67
C LEU A 138 2.09 2.22 -10.18
N ARG A 139 1.81 0.95 -10.53
CA ARG A 139 0.69 0.19 -9.97
C ARG A 139 0.78 0.01 -8.45
N ILE A 140 1.98 -0.18 -7.88
CA ILE A 140 2.14 -0.19 -6.41
C ILE A 140 1.78 1.18 -5.84
N ASN A 141 2.26 2.26 -6.44
CA ASN A 141 1.98 3.61 -5.94
C ASN A 141 0.47 3.90 -5.95
N ILE A 142 -0.24 3.52 -7.02
CA ILE A 142 -1.71 3.62 -7.07
C ILE A 142 -2.35 2.80 -5.95
N ALA A 143 -1.93 1.55 -5.74
CA ALA A 143 -2.47 0.70 -4.68
C ALA A 143 -2.27 1.28 -3.28
N GLN A 144 -1.08 1.83 -3.02
CA GLN A 144 -0.77 2.51 -1.76
C GLN A 144 -1.63 3.77 -1.57
N LEU A 145 -1.82 4.54 -2.65
CA LEU A 145 -2.64 5.73 -2.62
C LEU A 145 -4.13 5.42 -2.41
N LEU A 146 -4.65 4.35 -3.02
CA LEU A 146 -5.98 3.82 -2.76
C LEU A 146 -6.15 3.50 -1.27
N ILE A 147 -5.20 2.78 -0.67
CA ILE A 147 -5.23 2.44 0.76
C ILE A 147 -5.13 3.69 1.64
N ALA A 148 -4.26 4.64 1.30
CA ALA A 148 -4.10 5.90 2.04
C ALA A 148 -5.33 6.82 1.95
N SER A 149 -6.21 6.60 0.97
CA SER A 149 -7.45 7.35 0.74
C SER A 149 -8.70 6.52 1.08
N ASP A 150 -8.58 5.63 2.08
CA ASP A 150 -9.65 4.79 2.63
C ASP A 150 -10.33 3.81 1.63
N ARG A 151 -9.76 3.64 0.42
CA ARG A 151 -10.19 2.64 -0.58
C ARG A 151 -9.45 1.33 -0.37
N PHE A 152 -9.58 0.80 0.83
CA PHE A 152 -8.79 -0.33 1.32
C PHE A 152 -8.91 -1.58 0.44
N GLU A 153 -10.14 -1.99 0.09
CA GLU A 153 -10.37 -3.19 -0.73
C GLU A 153 -9.73 -3.06 -2.13
N GLN A 154 -9.88 -1.90 -2.79
CA GLN A 154 -9.34 -1.69 -4.13
C GLN A 154 -7.81 -1.75 -4.13
N GLY A 155 -7.16 -1.07 -3.19
CA GLY A 155 -5.71 -1.08 -3.11
C GLY A 155 -5.15 -2.45 -2.68
N ALA A 156 -5.84 -3.16 -1.78
CA ALA A 156 -5.47 -4.52 -1.40
C ALA A 156 -5.54 -5.48 -2.60
N LEU A 157 -6.67 -5.48 -3.33
CA LEU A 157 -6.83 -6.28 -4.55
C LEU A 157 -5.73 -6.01 -5.57
N MET A 158 -5.39 -4.74 -5.78
CA MET A 158 -4.35 -4.35 -6.73
C MET A 158 -2.96 -4.90 -6.36
N LEU A 159 -2.61 -4.92 -5.06
CA LEU A 159 -1.37 -5.53 -4.58
C LEU A 159 -1.38 -7.07 -4.72
N GLU A 160 -2.51 -7.70 -4.41
CA GLU A 160 -2.68 -9.16 -4.57
C GLU A 160 -2.60 -9.60 -6.02
N ASP A 161 -3.25 -8.87 -6.93
CA ASP A 161 -3.24 -9.14 -8.36
C ASP A 161 -1.83 -9.05 -8.92
N ARG A 162 -1.08 -8.01 -8.53
CA ARG A 162 0.34 -7.89 -8.87
C ARG A 162 1.13 -9.11 -8.35
N HIS A 163 0.87 -9.54 -7.12
CA HIS A 163 1.56 -10.70 -6.55
C HIS A 163 1.24 -11.99 -7.30
N ARG A 164 -0.03 -12.20 -7.66
CA ARG A 164 -0.50 -13.36 -8.45
C ARG A 164 0.15 -13.43 -9.83
N GLN A 165 0.47 -12.26 -10.40
CA GLN A 165 1.20 -12.14 -11.67
C GLN A 165 2.73 -12.33 -11.53
N GLY A 166 3.22 -12.84 -10.40
CA GLY A 166 4.65 -13.06 -10.14
C GLY A 166 5.38 -11.84 -9.59
N GLY A 167 4.68 -10.77 -9.25
CA GLY A 167 5.26 -9.60 -8.61
C GLY A 167 5.74 -9.89 -7.19
N ALA A 168 6.98 -9.51 -6.88
CA ALA A 168 7.52 -9.63 -5.53
C ALA A 168 6.82 -8.66 -4.55
N LEU A 169 6.43 -9.17 -3.39
CA LEU A 169 5.96 -8.38 -2.25
C LEU A 169 7.09 -8.22 -1.23
N ARG A 170 7.44 -6.97 -0.92
CA ARG A 170 8.28 -6.64 0.24
C ARG A 170 7.51 -6.89 1.56
N PRO A 171 8.18 -7.08 2.70
CA PRO A 171 7.52 -7.24 4.00
C PRO A 171 6.51 -6.12 4.32
N SER A 172 6.81 -4.87 3.94
CA SER A 172 5.90 -3.73 4.11
C SER A 172 4.59 -3.89 3.34
N HIS A 173 4.59 -4.54 2.17
CA HIS A 173 3.37 -4.81 1.41
C HIS A 173 2.54 -5.92 2.06
N ILE A 174 3.18 -6.91 2.67
CA ILE A 174 2.48 -7.98 3.42
C ILE A 174 1.77 -7.37 4.63
N GLU A 175 2.45 -6.46 5.34
CA GLU A 175 1.85 -5.73 6.45
C GLU A 175 0.68 -4.86 5.99
N MET A 176 0.87 -4.10 4.91
CA MET A 176 -0.17 -3.29 4.30
C MET A 176 -1.39 -4.11 3.85
N LEU A 177 -1.19 -5.31 3.33
CA LEU A 177 -2.29 -6.18 2.87
C LEU A 177 -3.20 -6.62 4.01
N TRP A 178 -2.65 -7.14 5.12
CA TRP A 178 -3.51 -7.54 6.24
C TRP A 178 -4.19 -6.33 6.90
N GLN A 179 -3.51 -5.18 6.93
CA GLN A 179 -4.08 -3.93 7.47
C GLN A 179 -5.22 -3.39 6.59
N ALA A 180 -5.02 -3.36 5.27
CA ALA A 180 -6.05 -2.91 4.34
C ALA A 180 -7.27 -3.84 4.39
N TRP A 181 -7.06 -5.16 4.35
CA TRP A 181 -8.18 -6.10 4.47
C TRP A 181 -8.90 -6.03 5.82
N SER A 182 -8.17 -5.85 6.93
CA SER A 182 -8.79 -5.64 8.24
C SER A 182 -9.60 -4.34 8.32
N GLN A 183 -9.12 -3.26 7.69
CA GLN A 183 -9.84 -1.97 7.64
C GLN A 183 -11.06 -2.02 6.71
N ALA A 184 -11.03 -2.88 5.70
CA ALA A 184 -12.18 -3.21 4.86
C ALA A 184 -13.16 -4.19 5.55
N GLU A 185 -12.89 -4.60 6.79
CA GLU A 185 -13.66 -5.62 7.54
C GLU A 185 -13.72 -7.00 6.86
N GLN A 186 -12.81 -7.25 5.90
CA GLN A 186 -12.65 -8.53 5.19
C GLN A 186 -11.60 -9.40 5.89
N TYR A 187 -11.93 -9.87 7.10
CA TYR A 187 -10.97 -10.57 7.97
C TYR A 187 -10.52 -11.94 7.41
N ASP A 188 -11.37 -12.60 6.62
CA ASP A 188 -11.06 -13.84 5.90
C ASP A 188 -9.90 -13.62 4.90
N LYS A 189 -9.91 -12.49 4.19
CA LYS A 189 -8.83 -12.07 3.30
C LYS A 189 -7.60 -11.55 4.05
N ALA A 190 -7.79 -10.93 5.22
CA ALA A 190 -6.68 -10.44 6.04
C ALA A 190 -5.83 -11.59 6.64
N LEU A 191 -6.48 -12.66 7.09
CA LEU A 191 -5.85 -13.77 7.80
C LEU A 191 -4.63 -14.41 7.10
N PRO A 192 -4.68 -14.78 5.80
CA PRO A 192 -3.51 -15.36 5.13
C PRO A 192 -2.29 -14.41 5.12
N TRP A 193 -2.51 -13.10 5.01
CA TRP A 193 -1.43 -12.11 5.05
C TRP A 193 -0.91 -11.88 6.46
N ALA A 194 -1.80 -11.85 7.46
CA ALA A 194 -1.41 -11.79 8.87
C ALA A 194 -0.60 -13.02 9.29
N LYS A 195 -0.97 -14.23 8.84
CA LYS A 195 -0.18 -15.46 9.07
C LYS A 195 1.22 -15.36 8.45
N LYS A 196 1.34 -14.85 7.21
CA LYS A 196 2.65 -14.61 6.56
C LYS A 196 3.49 -13.60 7.35
N TRP A 197 2.88 -12.50 7.79
CA TRP A 197 3.55 -11.47 8.59
C TRP A 197 4.03 -12.01 9.94
N PHE A 198 3.17 -12.74 10.66
CA PHE A 198 3.49 -13.41 11.92
C PHE A 198 4.64 -14.41 11.77
N ALA A 199 4.62 -15.23 10.73
CA ALA A 199 5.66 -16.22 10.45
C ALA A 199 7.02 -15.56 10.14
N ALA A 200 7.01 -14.49 9.35
CA ALA A 200 8.21 -13.78 8.91
C ALA A 200 8.90 -12.95 10.03
N ALA A 201 8.20 -12.63 11.11
CA ALA A 201 8.76 -11.87 12.23
C ALA A 201 9.91 -12.64 12.90
N LYS A 202 11.13 -12.06 12.85
CA LYS A 202 12.33 -12.60 13.53
C LYS A 202 12.10 -12.75 15.04
N THR A 203 11.55 -11.71 15.66
CA THR A 203 11.12 -11.71 17.05
C THR A 203 9.63 -11.43 17.08
N LYS A 204 8.85 -12.37 17.60
CA LYS A 204 7.41 -12.20 17.76
C LYS A 204 7.12 -11.41 19.02
N GLU A 205 6.84 -10.13 18.83
CA GLU A 205 6.38 -9.18 19.86
C GLU A 205 4.87 -9.33 20.15
N ARG A 206 4.40 -8.74 21.25
CA ARG A 206 3.00 -8.78 21.71
C ARG A 206 1.99 -8.45 20.60
N LYS A 207 2.23 -7.39 19.81
CA LYS A 207 1.39 -7.00 18.67
C LYS A 207 1.11 -8.12 17.66
N HIS A 208 2.05 -9.07 17.49
CA HIS A 208 1.87 -10.17 16.55
C HIS A 208 0.85 -11.18 17.09
N TYR A 209 0.92 -11.49 18.38
CA TYR A 209 -0.03 -12.40 19.01
C TYR A 209 -1.41 -11.74 19.17
N ASP A 210 -1.46 -10.45 19.53
CA ASP A 210 -2.71 -9.71 19.63
C ASP A 210 -3.45 -9.69 18.29
N LEU A 211 -2.76 -9.45 17.17
CA LEU A 211 -3.35 -9.52 15.83
C LEU A 211 -3.93 -10.90 15.54
N MET A 212 -3.16 -11.97 15.80
CA MET A 212 -3.63 -13.33 15.53
C MET A 212 -4.81 -13.70 16.42
N ASN A 213 -4.79 -13.35 17.71
CA ASN A 213 -5.91 -13.56 18.63
C ASN A 213 -7.16 -12.80 18.16
N PHE A 214 -7.01 -11.53 17.76
CA PHE A 214 -8.10 -10.74 17.20
C PHE A 214 -8.72 -11.38 15.95
N LEU A 215 -7.89 -11.81 14.99
CA LEU A 215 -8.38 -12.42 13.76
C LEU A 215 -9.05 -13.77 14.02
N TYR A 216 -8.47 -14.63 14.87
CA TYR A 216 -9.07 -15.91 15.20
C TYR A 216 -10.38 -15.76 15.96
N HIS A 217 -10.46 -14.82 16.90
CA HIS A 217 -11.72 -14.48 17.57
C HIS A 217 -12.79 -14.04 16.57
N THR A 218 -12.46 -13.07 15.71
CA THR A 218 -13.40 -12.46 14.77
C THR A 218 -13.92 -13.47 13.74
N LEU A 219 -13.09 -14.42 13.35
CA LEU A 219 -13.43 -15.50 12.42
C LEU A 219 -14.00 -16.74 13.12
N SER A 220 -14.25 -16.69 14.43
CA SER A 220 -14.75 -17.83 15.22
C SER A 220 -13.86 -19.09 15.11
N MET A 221 -12.55 -18.90 14.97
CA MET A 221 -11.54 -19.96 14.89
C MET A 221 -11.10 -20.36 16.32
N THR A 222 -12.00 -21.05 17.03
CA THR A 222 -11.87 -21.32 18.48
C THR A 222 -10.61 -22.09 18.84
N ASP A 223 -10.26 -23.13 18.07
CA ASP A 223 -9.08 -23.97 18.36
C ASP A 223 -7.79 -23.16 18.20
N GLU A 224 -7.63 -22.45 17.09
CA GLU A 224 -6.47 -21.59 16.86
C GLU A 224 -6.40 -20.42 17.85
N GLN A 225 -7.55 -19.90 18.29
CA GLN A 225 -7.62 -18.87 19.32
C GLN A 225 -7.14 -19.41 20.68
N ALA A 226 -7.56 -20.61 21.07
CA ALA A 226 -7.11 -21.25 22.31
C ALA A 226 -5.59 -21.48 22.30
N ASP A 227 -5.06 -21.93 21.16
CA ASP A 227 -3.63 -22.16 20.98
C ASP A 227 -2.80 -20.88 21.03
N ILE A 228 -3.25 -19.80 20.37
CA ILE A 228 -2.50 -18.53 20.41
C ILE A 228 -2.54 -17.92 21.82
N LEU A 229 -3.68 -17.98 22.51
CA LEU A 229 -3.81 -17.49 23.89
C LEU A 229 -2.90 -18.28 24.85
N LYS A 230 -2.80 -19.61 24.69
CA LYS A 230 -1.84 -20.42 25.47
C LYS A 230 -0.39 -19.98 25.23
N GLN A 231 -0.02 -19.67 23.98
CA GLN A 231 1.31 -19.13 23.67
C GLN A 231 1.55 -17.75 24.28
N MET A 232 0.51 -16.91 24.35
CA MET A 232 0.55 -15.59 24.99
C MET A 232 0.73 -15.73 26.50
N ILE A 233 -0.05 -16.60 27.16
CA ILE A 233 0.04 -16.87 28.60
C ILE A 233 1.45 -17.35 28.99
N ASN A 234 2.05 -18.23 28.20
CA ASN A 234 3.41 -18.70 28.45
C ASN A 234 4.47 -17.58 28.37
N ARG A 235 4.18 -16.48 27.67
CA ARG A 235 5.08 -15.32 27.51
C ARG A 235 4.78 -14.18 28.48
N TRP A 236 3.51 -14.00 28.83
CA TRP A 236 3.00 -12.93 29.69
C TRP A 236 2.07 -13.52 30.76
N PRO A 237 2.57 -14.42 31.63
CA PRO A 237 1.74 -15.14 32.60
C PRO A 237 1.05 -14.23 33.62
N GLU A 238 1.61 -13.04 33.86
CA GLU A 238 1.08 -12.00 34.73
C GLU A 238 -0.17 -11.28 34.19
N ASP A 239 -0.41 -11.36 32.88
CA ASP A 239 -1.56 -10.74 32.23
C ASP A 239 -2.82 -11.59 32.44
N LYS A 240 -3.53 -11.31 33.54
CA LYS A 240 -4.76 -12.02 33.95
C LYS A 240 -5.83 -12.03 32.86
N THR A 241 -5.87 -11.01 31.99
CA THR A 241 -6.87 -10.92 30.92
C THR A 241 -6.71 -12.05 29.89
N LEU A 242 -5.50 -12.59 29.72
CA LEU A 242 -5.26 -13.73 28.83
C LEU A 242 -5.86 -15.02 29.38
N TRP A 243 -5.77 -15.24 30.69
CA TRP A 243 -6.35 -16.41 31.34
C TRP A 243 -7.87 -16.38 31.28
N GLU A 244 -8.47 -15.21 31.51
CA GLU A 244 -9.91 -15.00 31.39
C GLU A 244 -10.39 -15.23 29.95
N ALA A 245 -9.67 -14.67 28.96
CA ALA A 245 -9.97 -14.88 27.55
C ALA A 245 -9.84 -16.36 27.16
N TRP A 246 -8.80 -17.06 27.61
CA TRP A 246 -8.59 -18.47 27.32
C TRP A 246 -9.70 -19.35 27.93
N ALA A 247 -10.09 -19.08 29.18
CA ALA A 247 -11.20 -19.77 29.82
C ALA A 247 -12.53 -19.58 29.05
N ALA A 248 -12.82 -18.35 28.61
CA ALA A 248 -14.01 -18.05 27.82
C ALA A 248 -14.04 -18.80 26.48
N VAL A 249 -12.89 -18.92 25.80
CA VAL A 249 -12.76 -19.68 24.55
C VAL A 249 -13.07 -21.16 24.77
N LEU A 250 -12.56 -21.77 25.86
CA LEU A 250 -12.81 -23.18 26.17
C LEU A 250 -14.26 -23.47 26.55
N THR A 251 -14.91 -22.57 27.29
CA THR A 251 -16.33 -22.75 27.65
C THR A 251 -17.25 -22.62 26.45
N ASN A 252 -16.94 -21.68 25.53
CA ASN A 252 -17.76 -21.45 24.34
C ASN A 252 -17.52 -22.50 23.25
N GLY A 253 -16.28 -22.98 23.10
CA GLY A 253 -15.95 -24.09 22.19
C GLY A 253 -16.55 -25.44 22.61
N GLY A 254 -16.76 -25.63 23.91
CA GLY A 254 -17.39 -26.84 24.46
C GLY A 254 -18.89 -26.98 24.20
N GLN A 255 -19.59 -25.94 23.74
CA GLN A 255 -21.04 -25.99 23.49
C GLN A 255 -21.43 -26.37 22.05
N VAL A 256 -20.48 -26.62 21.14
CA VAL A 256 -20.75 -26.95 19.72
C VAL A 256 -20.72 -28.47 19.45
N GLN A 257 -20.60 -29.32 20.48
CA GLN A 257 -20.81 -30.77 20.37
C GLN A 257 -22.05 -31.20 21.16
N GLU A 258 -23.23 -30.84 20.68
CA GLU A 258 -24.46 -31.61 20.94
C GLU A 258 -24.74 -32.42 19.66
N PRO A 259 -24.28 -33.68 19.59
CA PRO A 259 -24.72 -34.58 18.52
C PRO A 259 -26.17 -34.97 18.82
N PHE A 260 -27.10 -34.57 17.94
CA PHE A 260 -28.37 -35.27 17.79
C PHE A 260 -28.14 -36.66 17.18
#